data_AF-A0A1J0PAQ2-F1
#
_entry.id   AF-A0A1J0PAQ2-F1
#
_cell.length_a   1.000
_cell.length_b   1.000
_cell.length_c   1.000
_cell.angle_alpha   90.00
_cell.angle_beta   90.00
_cell.angle_gamma   90.00
#
_symmetry.space_group_name_H-M   'P 1'
#
loop_
_entity.id
_entity.type
_entity.pdbx_description
1 polymer ?
#
loop_
_entity_poly.entity_id
_entity_poly.type
_entity_poly.pdbx_seq_one_letter_code
_entity_poly.pdbx_strand_id
1 'polypeptide(L)'
;MAEEILLITDDDQPIGLDELLDASGLVHDDVIELVAIGVFQPLGTASTWTFQARTLHQARRAARLRDDFGLNAPGMALALTYLERMEVLEGRLRELESLLPRP
;
A
#
# COMPACT_ATOMS: atom_id res chain seq x y z
N MET A 1 -11.62 20.16 -12.35
CA MET A 1 -10.40 19.51 -12.88
C MET A 1 -9.24 19.87 -11.96
N ALA A 2 -9.19 19.25 -10.79
CA ALA A 2 -8.07 19.33 -9.85
C ALA A 2 -8.36 18.29 -8.77
N GLU A 3 -7.60 17.19 -8.76
CA GLU A 3 -7.09 16.62 -7.53
C GLU A 3 -5.84 15.82 -7.90
N GLU A 4 -4.76 16.59 -8.02
CA GLU A 4 -3.40 16.12 -8.10
C GLU A 4 -2.92 15.90 -6.67
N ILE A 5 -3.12 14.69 -6.13
CA ILE A 5 -2.28 14.14 -5.07
C ILE A 5 -2.12 12.64 -5.35
N LEU A 6 -1.34 12.32 -6.38
CA LEU A 6 -0.54 11.11 -6.34
C LEU A 6 0.85 11.60 -5.98
N LEU A 7 1.28 11.35 -4.74
CA LEU A 7 2.69 11.45 -4.36
C LEU A 7 3.44 10.43 -5.21
N ILE A 8 3.83 10.87 -6.41
CA ILE A 8 4.81 10.20 -7.25
C ILE A 8 6.11 10.30 -6.45
N THR A 9 6.42 9.25 -5.69
CA THR A 9 7.82 8.95 -5.45
C THR A 9 8.41 8.61 -6.81
N ASP A 10 9.29 9.51 -7.21
CA ASP A 10 10.17 9.52 -8.37
C ASP A 10 11.05 8.26 -8.38
N ASP A 11 10.46 7.12 -8.73
CA ASP A 11 11.12 5.96 -9.35
C ASP A 11 10.03 4.99 -9.85
N ASP A 12 9.63 5.08 -11.12
CA ASP A 12 8.70 4.13 -11.75
C ASP A 12 9.38 2.77 -12.03
N GLN A 13 10.59 2.59 -11.50
CA GLN A 13 11.38 1.38 -11.65
C GLN A 13 10.88 0.31 -10.66
N PRO A 14 10.54 -0.91 -11.15
CA PRO A 14 10.20 -2.01 -10.27
C PRO A 14 11.37 -2.36 -9.34
N ILE A 15 11.08 -2.52 -8.05
CA ILE A 15 12.07 -2.89 -7.03
C ILE A 15 12.03 -4.39 -6.75
N GLY A 16 13.16 -4.96 -6.36
CA GLY A 16 13.26 -6.37 -5.96
C GLY A 16 12.70 -6.67 -4.57
N LEU A 17 12.62 -7.94 -4.20
CA LEU A 17 12.21 -8.37 -2.85
C LEU A 17 13.15 -7.82 -1.76
N ASP A 18 14.46 -7.93 -1.94
CA ASP A 18 15.44 -7.48 -0.94
C ASP A 18 15.31 -5.96 -0.69
N GLU A 19 15.19 -5.19 -1.76
CA GLU A 19 14.98 -3.75 -1.68
C GLU A 19 13.64 -3.39 -1.02
N LEU A 20 12.58 -4.13 -1.31
CA LEU A 20 11.29 -3.96 -0.64
C LEU A 20 11.40 -4.23 0.87
N LEU A 21 12.10 -5.29 1.28
CA LEU A 21 12.30 -5.62 2.70
C LEU A 21 13.07 -4.50 3.41
N ASP A 22 14.20 -4.09 2.84
CA ASP A 22 15.04 -3.03 3.41
C ASP A 22 14.31 -1.68 3.51
N ALA A 23 13.59 -1.29 2.45
CA ALA A 23 12.94 0.01 2.39
C ALA A 23 11.58 0.07 3.12
N SER A 24 10.99 -1.07 3.47
CA SER A 24 9.70 -1.15 4.17
C SER A 24 9.79 -1.50 5.65
N GLY A 25 10.82 -2.25 6.07
CA GLY A 25 10.93 -2.80 7.42
C GLY A 25 10.04 -4.03 7.66
N LEU A 26 9.43 -4.60 6.61
CA LEU A 26 8.76 -5.89 6.70
C LEU A 26 9.79 -7.02 6.78
N VAL A 27 9.41 -8.12 7.44
CA VAL A 27 10.20 -9.35 7.38
C VAL A 27 9.79 -10.20 6.18
N HIS A 28 10.67 -11.08 5.73
CA HIS A 28 10.45 -11.91 4.54
C HIS A 28 9.12 -12.67 4.60
N ASP A 29 8.81 -13.30 5.74
CA ASP A 29 7.59 -14.10 5.90
C ASP A 29 6.31 -13.26 5.77
N ASP A 30 6.32 -12.02 6.28
CA ASP A 30 5.19 -11.09 6.13
C ASP A 30 4.94 -10.80 4.64
N VAL A 31 6.01 -10.55 3.86
CA VAL A 31 5.88 -10.27 2.43
C VAL A 31 5.34 -11.47 1.66
N ILE A 32 5.85 -12.67 1.94
CA ILE A 32 5.37 -13.91 1.32
C ILE A 32 3.88 -14.10 1.58
N GLU A 33 3.44 -13.92 2.83
CA GLU A 33 2.04 -14.09 3.20
C GLU A 33 1.15 -13.01 2.59
N LEU A 34 1.60 -11.74 2.58
CA LEU A 34 0.87 -10.64 1.93
C LEU A 34 0.76 -10.81 0.41
N VAL A 35 1.74 -11.44 -0.24
CA VAL A 35 1.64 -11.87 -1.65
C VAL A 35 0.63 -13.02 -1.80
N ALA A 36 0.68 -14.02 -0.92
CA ALA A 36 -0.25 -15.16 -0.96
C ALA A 36 -1.71 -14.74 -0.75
N ILE A 37 -1.96 -13.74 0.10
CA ILE A 37 -3.28 -13.13 0.31
C ILE A 37 -3.69 -12.26 -0.89
N GLY A 38 -2.73 -11.80 -1.70
CA GLY A 38 -2.96 -11.00 -2.91
C GLY A 38 -2.95 -9.48 -2.68
N VAL A 39 -2.53 -9.02 -1.50
CA VAL A 39 -2.33 -7.60 -1.19
C VAL A 39 -1.17 -7.05 -1.98
N PHE A 40 -0.05 -7.78 -2.00
CA PHE A 40 1.08 -7.48 -2.86
C PHE A 40 0.99 -8.32 -4.12
N GLN A 41 1.18 -7.67 -5.27
CA GLN A 41 1.07 -8.31 -6.58
C GLN A 41 2.40 -8.16 -7.32
N PRO A 42 3.40 -9.00 -7.01
CA PRO A 42 4.66 -9.00 -7.72
C PRO A 42 4.50 -9.48 -9.15
N LEU A 43 5.45 -9.09 -9.99
CA LEU A 43 5.68 -9.68 -11.31
C LEU A 43 6.79 -10.72 -11.21
N GLY A 44 6.71 -11.77 -12.04
CA GLY A 44 7.70 -12.85 -12.06
C GLY A 44 7.41 -13.99 -11.08
N THR A 45 8.42 -14.81 -10.80
CA THR A 45 8.34 -15.93 -9.84
C THR A 45 8.99 -15.53 -8.51
N ALA A 46 8.83 -16.33 -7.45
CA ALA A 46 9.35 -16.00 -6.11
C ALA A 46 10.85 -15.63 -6.09
N SER A 47 11.66 -16.18 -6.99
CA SER A 47 13.09 -15.88 -7.13
C SER A 47 13.40 -14.62 -7.93
N THR A 48 12.42 -14.06 -8.64
CA THR A 48 12.56 -12.91 -9.55
C THR A 48 11.46 -11.87 -9.31
N TRP A 49 10.88 -11.86 -8.10
CA TRP A 49 9.82 -10.94 -7.78
C TRP A 49 10.28 -9.50 -7.92
N THR A 50 9.49 -8.75 -8.67
CA THR A 50 9.61 -7.31 -8.78
C THR A 50 8.28 -6.67 -8.42
N PHE A 51 8.35 -5.55 -7.74
CA PHE A 51 7.21 -4.85 -7.18
C PHE A 51 7.15 -3.43 -7.72
N GLN A 52 5.96 -2.99 -8.10
CA GLN A 52 5.76 -1.60 -8.50
C GLN A 52 5.87 -0.67 -7.27
N ALA A 53 6.23 0.59 -7.49
CA ALA A 53 6.42 1.59 -6.43
C ALA A 53 5.24 1.70 -5.43
N ARG A 54 3.99 1.52 -5.90
CA ARG A 54 2.81 1.48 -5.01
C ARG A 54 2.92 0.43 -3.89
N THR A 55 3.58 -0.70 -4.17
CA THR A 55 3.73 -1.80 -3.22
C THR A 55 4.64 -1.40 -2.07
N LEU A 56 5.67 -0.59 -2.32
CA LEU A 56 6.53 -0.07 -1.27
C LEU A 56 5.76 0.81 -0.28
N HIS A 57 4.83 1.64 -0.78
CA HIS A 57 3.95 2.43 0.07
C HIS A 57 3.04 1.56 0.92
N GLN A 58 2.43 0.54 0.32
CA GLN A 58 1.61 -0.44 1.06
C GLN A 58 2.44 -1.21 2.09
N ALA A 59 3.68 -1.60 1.75
CA ALA A 59 4.59 -2.32 2.64
C ALA A 59 5.01 -1.49 3.85
N ARG A 60 5.33 -0.21 3.66
CA ARG A 60 5.61 0.71 4.79
C ARG A 60 4.40 0.90 5.69
N ARG A 61 3.18 0.91 5.13
CA ARG A 61 1.95 0.98 5.91
C ARG A 61 1.70 -0.31 6.68
N ALA A 62 1.92 -1.47 6.06
CA ALA A 62 1.86 -2.77 6.72
C ALA A 62 2.84 -2.84 7.90
N ALA A 63 4.11 -2.46 7.71
CA ALA A 63 5.11 -2.45 8.77
C ALA A 63 4.66 -1.60 9.96
N ARG A 64 4.15 -0.39 9.71
CA ARG A 64 3.58 0.45 10.77
C ARG A 64 2.38 -0.21 11.47
N LEU A 65 1.47 -0.83 10.72
CA LEU A 65 0.33 -1.54 11.30
C LEU A 65 0.75 -2.72 12.18
N ARG A 66 1.78 -3.47 11.79
CA ARG A 66 2.38 -4.51 12.61
C ARG A 66 2.99 -3.93 13.88
N ASP A 67 3.78 -2.88 13.75
CA ASP A 67 4.55 -2.32 14.88
C ASP A 67 3.63 -1.61 15.89
N ASP A 68 2.62 -0.88 15.41
CA ASP A 68 1.69 -0.11 16.25
C ASP A 68 0.60 -0.98 16.90
N PHE A 69 0.16 -2.05 16.22
CA PHE A 69 -1.00 -2.84 16.63
C PHE A 69 -0.71 -4.34 16.85
N GLY A 70 0.51 -4.80 16.61
CA GLY A 70 0.88 -6.22 16.75
C GLY A 70 0.17 -7.16 15.77
N LEU A 71 -0.22 -6.65 14.59
CA LEU A 71 -0.97 -7.44 13.61
C LEU A 71 -0.08 -8.47 12.91
N ASN A 72 -0.63 -9.67 12.69
CA ASN A 72 -0.08 -10.64 11.73
C ASN A 72 -0.43 -10.24 10.29
N ALA A 73 0.12 -10.94 9.29
CA ALA A 73 -0.11 -10.60 7.89
C ALA A 73 -1.59 -10.58 7.45
N PRO A 74 -2.48 -11.51 7.86
CA PRO A 74 -3.91 -11.40 7.59
C PRO A 74 -4.54 -10.15 8.21
N GLY A 75 -4.13 -9.79 9.43
CA GLY A 75 -4.57 -8.57 10.10
C GLY A 75 -4.10 -7.31 9.36
N MET A 76 -2.83 -7.28 8.95
CA MET A 76 -2.28 -6.21 8.13
C MET A 76 -3.03 -6.07 6.80
N ALA A 77 -3.28 -7.19 6.10
CA ALA A 77 -4.02 -7.22 4.85
C ALA A 77 -5.43 -6.62 4.98
N LEU A 78 -6.14 -7.03 6.04
CA LEU A 78 -7.49 -6.52 6.32
C LEU A 78 -7.47 -5.02 6.65
N ALA A 79 -6.56 -4.59 7.52
CA ALA A 79 -6.41 -3.20 7.90
C ALA A 79 -6.03 -2.30 6.71
N LEU A 80 -5.07 -2.72 5.89
CA LEU A 80 -4.70 -2.02 4.66
C LEU A 80 -5.90 -1.86 3.72
N THR A 81 -6.66 -2.94 3.52
CA THR A 81 -7.85 -2.92 2.65
C THR A 81 -8.92 -1.94 3.16
N TYR A 82 -9.15 -1.90 4.48
CA TYR A 82 -10.10 -0.95 5.05
C TYR A 82 -9.63 0.50 4.99
N LEU A 83 -8.34 0.75 5.22
CA LEU A 83 -7.78 2.08 5.09
C LEU A 83 -7.87 2.60 3.65
N GLU A 84 -7.55 1.76 2.66
CA GLU A 84 -7.72 2.12 1.24
C GLU A 84 -9.20 2.40 0.91
N ARG A 85 -10.11 1.59 1.45
CA ARG A 85 -11.55 1.86 1.30
C ARG A 85 -11.98 3.17 1.95
N MET A 86 -11.44 3.52 3.12
CA MET A 86 -11.71 4.79 3.78
C MET A 86 -11.19 5.96 2.93
N GLU A 87 -9.96 5.88 2.41
CA GLU A 87 -9.38 6.90 1.53
C GLU A 87 -10.24 7.13 0.28
N VAL A 88 -10.75 6.06 -0.34
CA VAL A 88 -11.67 6.17 -1.49
C VAL A 88 -12.98 6.85 -1.09
N LEU A 89 -13.54 6.50 0.07
CA LEU A 89 -14.81 7.07 0.54
C LEU A 89 -14.65 8.56 0.90
N GLU A 90 -13.57 8.91 1.59
CA GLU A 90 -13.23 10.29 1.93
C GLU A 90 -12.97 11.13 0.67
N GLY A 91 -12.31 10.57 -0.34
CA GLY A 91 -12.13 11.23 -1.64
C GLY A 91 -13.46 11.55 -2.30
N ARG A 92 -14.38 10.57 -2.38
CA ARG A 92 -15.74 10.79 -2.92
C ARG A 92 -16.53 11.83 -2.12
N LEU A 93 -16.37 11.84 -0.80
CA LEU A 93 -17.02 12.84 0.04
C LEU A 93 -16.49 14.25 -0.27
N ARG A 94 -15.17 14.43 -0.36
CA ARG A 94 -14.54 15.70 -0.76
C ARG A 94 -15.01 16.18 -2.13
N GLU A 95 -15.09 15.27 -3.11
CA GLU A 95 -15.63 15.56 -4.44
C GLU A 95 -17.06 16.09 -4.35
N LEU A 96 -17.94 15.41 -3.61
CA LEU A 96 -19.34 15.83 -3.42
C LEU A 96 -19.47 17.17 -2.70
N GLU A 97 -18.69 17.38 -1.64
CA GLU A 97 -18.65 18.63 -0.88
C GLU A 97 -18.16 19.81 -1.73
N SER A 98 -17.23 19.57 -2.66
CA SER A 98 -16.74 20.59 -3.59
C SER A 98 -17.80 21.11 -4.57
N LEU A 99 -18.85 20.32 -4.82
CA LEU A 99 -19.97 20.67 -5.69
C LEU A 99 -21.05 21.49 -4.97
N LEU A 100 -21.02 21.55 -3.64
CA LEU A 100 -21.97 22.35 -2.88
C LEU A 100 -21.59 23.84 -3.00
N PRO A 101 -22.55 24.73 -3.29
CA PRO A 101 -22.29 26.17 -3.27
C PRO A 101 -21.86 26.56 -1.85
N ARG A 102 -20.66 27.15 -1.72
CA ARG A 102 -20.19 27.67 -0.44
C ARG A 102 -21.14 28.80 0.00
N PRO A 103 -21.62 28.78 1.26
CA PRO A 103 -22.44 29.86 1.79
C PRO A 103 -21.68 31.19 1.86
#